data_AF-A0A4Y7QV80-F1
#
_entry.id   AF-A0A4Y7QV80-F1
#
_cell.length_a   1.000
_cell.length_b   1.000
_cell.length_c   1.000
_cell.angle_alpha   90.00
_cell.angle_beta   90.00
_cell.angle_gamma   90.00
#
_symmetry.space_group_name_H-M   'P 1'
#
loop_
_entity.id
_entity.type
_entity.pdbx_description
1 polymer ?
#
loop_
_entity_poly.entity_id
_entity_poly.type
_entity_poly.pdbx_seq_one_letter_code
_entity_poly.pdbx_strand_id
1 'polypeptide(L)'
;MNSLQVIHQQDVLGQPFKVYGTVEEPLFLAKDVADWIGHTNTTNMLNNVDEDEKTTFIINTSGSYKSKVVALTENGIYEVLMLSRKPIAKQWKKEVKKILKQIRLTGGTVQTDREAELHRLL
;
A
#
# COMPACT_ATOMS: atom_id res chain seq x y z
N MET A 1 -4.48 -22.89 0.24
CA MET A 1 -4.54 -21.86 -0.81
C MET A 1 -4.86 -20.56 -0.12
N ASN A 2 -3.90 -19.63 0.00
CA ASN A 2 -4.15 -18.34 0.65
C ASN A 2 -5.00 -17.47 -0.28
N SER A 3 -6.26 -17.28 0.08
CA SER A 3 -7.12 -16.28 -0.54
C SER A 3 -6.71 -14.90 -0.02
N LEU A 4 -6.31 -13.99 -0.90
CA LEU A 4 -6.16 -12.57 -0.57
C LEU A 4 -7.53 -12.02 -0.15
N GLN A 5 -7.67 -11.65 1.12
CA GLN A 5 -8.85 -10.97 1.62
C GLN A 5 -8.58 -9.47 1.69
N VAL A 6 -9.60 -8.66 1.37
CA VAL A 6 -9.56 -7.22 1.60
C VAL A 6 -9.78 -7.00 3.09
N ILE A 7 -8.79 -6.41 3.76
CA ILE A 7 -8.88 -6.07 5.18
C ILE A 7 -9.33 -4.63 5.41
N HIS A 8 -9.08 -3.75 4.42
CA HIS A 8 -9.45 -2.34 4.52
C HIS A 8 -9.69 -1.74 3.15
N GLN A 9 -10.69 -0.86 3.06
CA GLN A 9 -10.95 -0.04 1.88
C GLN A 9 -11.32 1.37 2.32
N GLN A 10 -10.60 2.36 1.80
CA GLN A 10 -10.86 3.77 2.10
C GLN A 10 -10.50 4.65 0.90
N ASP A 11 -11.09 5.84 0.84
CA ASP A 11 -10.67 6.85 -0.12
C ASP A 11 -9.36 7.51 0.34
N VAL A 12 -8.29 7.31 -0.43
CA VAL A 12 -6.98 7.91 -0.17
C VAL A 12 -6.68 8.90 -1.28
N LEU A 13 -6.65 10.19 -0.94
CA LEU A 13 -6.40 11.28 -1.88
C LEU A 13 -7.41 11.29 -3.06
N GLY A 14 -8.67 10.98 -2.77
CA GLY A 14 -9.78 11.06 -3.74
C GLY A 14 -9.90 9.85 -4.69
N GLN A 15 -9.25 8.73 -4.35
CA GLN A 15 -9.36 7.47 -5.08
C GLN A 15 -9.60 6.32 -4.09
N PRO A 16 -10.48 5.36 -4.42
CA PRO A 16 -10.70 4.19 -3.58
C PRO A 16 -9.44 3.32 -3.57
N PHE A 17 -8.93 3.03 -2.38
CA PHE A 17 -7.70 2.27 -2.19
C PHE A 17 -7.97 1.05 -1.31
N LYS A 18 -7.55 -0.13 -1.77
CA LYS A 18 -7.76 -1.41 -1.09
C LYS A 18 -6.46 -1.93 -0.51
N VAL A 19 -6.55 -2.45 0.71
CA VAL A 19 -5.46 -3.14 1.39
C VAL A 19 -5.86 -4.60 1.58
N TYR A 20 -4.94 -5.49 1.24
CA TYR A 20 -5.12 -6.94 1.33
C TYR A 20 -4.15 -7.53 2.37
N GLY A 21 -4.30 -8.81 2.69
CA GLY A 21 -3.36 -9.52 3.57
C GLY A 21 -3.81 -9.48 5.03
N THR A 22 -2.94 -9.06 5.93
CA THR A 22 -3.24 -8.87 7.36
C THR A 22 -2.85 -7.46 7.79
N VAL A 23 -3.24 -7.07 9.00
CA VAL A 23 -2.86 -5.76 9.57
C VAL A 23 -1.34 -5.66 9.76
N GLU A 24 -0.68 -6.77 10.11
CA GLU A 24 0.78 -6.85 10.30
C GLU A 24 1.53 -6.94 8.97
N GLU A 25 0.95 -7.60 7.97
CA GLU A 25 1.54 -7.81 6.65
C GLU A 25 0.58 -7.30 5.56
N PRO A 26 0.44 -5.97 5.42
CA PRO A 26 -0.43 -5.40 4.41
C PRO A 26 0.16 -5.57 3.02
N LEU A 27 -0.72 -5.86 2.07
CA LEU A 27 -0.39 -6.07 0.67
C LEU A 27 -1.21 -5.14 -0.21
N PHE A 28 -0.57 -4.61 -1.24
CA PHE A 28 -1.16 -3.63 -2.15
C PHE A 28 -1.06 -4.14 -3.58
N LEU A 29 -2.18 -4.36 -4.27
CA LEU A 29 -2.11 -4.81 -5.67
C LEU A 29 -1.38 -3.77 -6.52
N ALA A 30 -0.34 -4.19 -7.24
CA ALA A 30 0.50 -3.30 -8.03
C ALA A 30 -0.32 -2.55 -9.09
N LYS A 31 -1.36 -3.19 -9.62
CA LYS A 31 -2.29 -2.55 -10.56
C LYS A 31 -3.09 -1.43 -9.89
N ASP A 32 -3.67 -1.68 -8.72
CA ASP A 32 -4.43 -0.69 -7.96
C ASP A 32 -3.55 0.50 -7.57
N VAL A 33 -2.28 0.25 -7.18
CA VAL A 33 -1.29 1.31 -6.90
C VAL A 33 -0.94 2.12 -8.16
N ALA A 34 -0.75 1.44 -9.30
CA ALA A 34 -0.47 2.11 -10.57
C ALA A 34 -1.65 3.00 -11.00
N ASP A 35 -2.88 2.49 -10.92
CA ASP A 35 -4.10 3.24 -11.22
C ASP A 35 -4.26 4.43 -10.26
N TRP A 36 -4.04 4.20 -8.96
CA TRP A 36 -4.10 5.23 -7.91
C TRP A 36 -3.19 6.42 -8.20
N ILE A 37 -1.93 6.19 -8.59
CA ILE A 37 -0.98 7.28 -8.86
C ILE A 37 -0.99 7.75 -10.33
N GLY A 38 -1.84 7.16 -11.18
CA GLY A 38 -1.91 7.44 -12.62
C GLY A 38 -0.66 6.99 -13.38
N HIS A 39 -0.07 5.85 -13.01
CA HIS A 39 1.04 5.20 -13.70
C HIS A 39 0.52 4.25 -14.79
N THR A 40 0.77 4.57 -16.05
CA THR A 40 0.19 3.83 -17.19
C THR A 40 0.81 2.46 -17.45
N ASN A 41 2.04 2.23 -16.98
CA ASN A 41 2.76 0.97 -17.19
C ASN A 41 3.17 0.35 -15.84
N THR A 42 2.39 -0.59 -15.34
CA THR A 42 2.66 -1.29 -14.07
C THR A 42 3.98 -2.06 -14.11
N THR A 43 4.34 -2.68 -15.25
CA THR A 43 5.60 -3.43 -15.37
C THR A 43 6.82 -2.52 -15.19
N ASN A 44 6.83 -1.35 -15.83
CA ASN A 44 7.91 -0.38 -15.68
C ASN A 44 8.00 0.15 -14.23
N MET A 45 6.86 0.34 -13.57
CA MET A 45 6.81 0.71 -12.16
C MET A 45 7.49 -0.35 -11.28
N LEU A 46 7.18 -1.62 -11.51
CA LEU A 46 7.70 -2.77 -10.77
C LEU A 46 9.18 -3.09 -11.02
N ASN A 47 9.76 -2.60 -12.12
CA ASN A 47 11.18 -2.80 -12.41
C ASN A 47 12.13 -2.06 -11.44
N ASN A 48 11.61 -1.06 -10.73
CA ASN A 48 12.38 -0.30 -9.73
C ASN A 48 12.07 -0.75 -8.30
N VAL A 49 11.38 -1.88 -8.13
CA VAL A 49 11.03 -2.44 -6.82
C VAL A 49 11.81 -3.74 -6.66
N ASP A 50 12.47 -3.88 -5.51
CA ASP A 50 13.26 -5.07 -5.20
C ASP A 50 12.41 -6.34 -5.14
N GLU A 51 13.03 -7.50 -5.32
CA GLU A 51 12.29 -8.77 -5.44
C GLU A 51 11.62 -9.20 -4.15
N ASP A 52 12.16 -8.83 -2.98
CA ASP A 52 11.57 -9.09 -1.66
C ASP A 52 10.46 -8.10 -1.28
N GLU A 53 10.37 -6.98 -1.98
CA GLU A 53 9.33 -5.96 -1.79
C GLU A 53 8.08 -6.20 -2.63
N LYS A 54 8.07 -7.28 -3.42
CA LYS A 54 6.93 -7.71 -4.24
C LYS A 54 6.68 -9.19 -4.09
N THR A 55 5.43 -9.57 -4.29
CA THR A 55 5.01 -10.97 -4.21
C THR A 55 3.91 -11.23 -5.23
N THR A 56 3.77 -12.49 -5.63
CA THR A 56 2.82 -12.88 -6.65
C THR A 56 1.78 -13.83 -6.09
N PHE A 57 0.52 -13.51 -6.35
CA PHE A 57 -0.62 -14.31 -5.93
C PHE A 57 -1.44 -14.76 -7.13
N ILE A 58 -2.24 -15.80 -6.90
CA ILE A 58 -3.30 -16.22 -7.81
C ILE A 58 -4.61 -15.78 -7.19
N ILE A 59 -5.32 -14.87 -7.87
CA ILE A 59 -6.68 -14.50 -7.49
C ILE A 59 -7.68 -15.23 -8.40
N ASN A 60 -8.79 -15.64 -7.80
CA ASN A 60 -9.94 -16.11 -8.57
C ASN A 60 -10.68 -14.88 -9.08
N THR A 61 -10.65 -14.65 -10.38
CA THR A 61 -11.50 -13.65 -11.02
C THR A 61 -12.86 -14.28 -11.29
N SER A 62 -13.94 -13.49 -11.31
CA SER A 62 -15.32 -13.97 -11.53
C SER A 62 -15.40 -15.09 -12.58
N GLY A 63 -15.78 -16.29 -12.14
CA GLY A 63 -15.76 -17.53 -12.92
C GLY A 63 -14.66 -18.52 -12.49
N SER A 64 -14.26 -19.42 -13.39
CA SER A 64 -13.19 -20.42 -13.17
C SER A 64 -11.79 -19.90 -13.54
N TYR A 65 -11.65 -18.61 -13.85
CA TYR A 65 -10.41 -18.02 -14.33
C TYR A 65 -9.52 -17.59 -13.16
N LYS A 66 -8.30 -18.13 -13.15
CA LYS A 66 -7.25 -17.80 -12.19
C LYS A 66 -6.29 -16.81 -12.84
N SER A 67 -6.13 -15.64 -12.23
CA SER A 67 -5.21 -14.61 -12.73
C SER A 67 -4.03 -14.46 -11.78
N LYS A 68 -2.82 -14.48 -12.34
CA LYS A 68 -1.59 -14.18 -11.62
C LYS A 68 -1.49 -12.66 -11.47
N VAL A 69 -1.44 -12.17 -10.23
CA VAL A 69 -1.35 -10.74 -9.90
C VAL A 69 -0.15 -10.48 -9.01
N VAL A 70 0.50 -9.33 -9.21
CA VAL A 70 1.61 -8.87 -8.37
C VAL A 70 1.05 -7.93 -7.31
N ALA A 71 1.45 -8.14 -6.06
CA ALA A 71 1.23 -7.22 -4.96
C ALA A 71 2.57 -6.70 -4.42
N LEU A 72 2.54 -5.50 -3.89
CA LEU A 72 3.64 -4.83 -3.19
C LEU A 72 3.45 -5.04 -1.69
N THR A 73 4.56 -5.22 -0.98
CA THR A 73 4.60 -5.10 0.48
C THR A 73 4.49 -3.63 0.88
N GLU A 74 4.49 -3.36 2.19
CA GLU A 74 4.60 -1.99 2.72
C GLU A 74 5.87 -1.26 2.21
N ASN A 75 7.02 -1.94 2.23
CA ASN A 75 8.25 -1.35 1.70
C ASN A 75 8.16 -1.10 0.19
N GLY A 76 7.59 -2.04 -0.56
CA GLY A 76 7.45 -1.90 -2.02
C GLY A 76 6.54 -0.74 -2.44
N ILE A 77 5.45 -0.47 -1.71
CA ILE A 77 4.63 0.72 -2.00
C ILE A 77 5.38 2.01 -1.65
N TYR A 78 6.19 2.01 -0.59
CA TYR A 78 7.02 3.16 -0.26
C TYR A 78 8.05 3.45 -1.36
N GLU A 79 8.74 2.44 -1.88
CA GLU A 79 9.71 2.63 -2.96
C GLU A 79 9.05 3.24 -4.20
N VAL A 80 7.91 2.68 -4.64
CA VAL A 80 7.12 3.22 -5.77
C VAL A 80 6.76 4.69 -5.55
N LEU A 81 6.26 5.04 -4.36
CA LEU A 81 5.82 6.41 -4.05
C LEU A 81 7.00 7.38 -3.92
N MET A 82 8.14 6.92 -3.38
CA MET A 82 9.35 7.73 -3.23
C MET A 82 9.97 8.08 -4.59
N LEU A 83 10.03 7.12 -5.51
CA LEU A 83 10.54 7.32 -6.88
C LEU A 83 9.56 8.08 -7.80
N SER A 84 8.25 7.97 -7.57
CA SER A 84 7.25 8.53 -8.47
C SER A 84 7.25 10.07 -8.52
N ARG A 85 7.14 10.61 -9.74
CA ARG A 85 7.01 12.06 -10.02
C ARG A 85 5.55 12.54 -10.14
N LYS A 86 4.58 11.63 -9.97
CA LYS A 86 3.14 11.90 -10.16
C LYS A 86 2.58 12.83 -9.06
N PRO A 87 1.53 13.63 -9.33
CA PRO A 87 0.97 14.56 -8.35
C PRO A 87 0.54 13.91 -7.03
N ILE A 88 -0.14 12.77 -7.10
CA ILE A 88 -0.61 12.01 -5.92
C ILE A 88 0.57 11.54 -5.07
N ALA A 89 1.61 10.97 -5.69
CA ALA A 89 2.83 10.57 -4.98
C ALA A 89 3.56 11.77 -4.35
N LYS A 90 3.56 12.94 -5.00
CA LYS A 90 4.12 14.18 -4.41
C LYS A 90 3.32 14.66 -3.20
N GLN A 91 1.99 14.58 -3.25
CA GLN A 91 1.13 14.93 -2.12
C GLN A 91 1.34 13.97 -0.96
N TRP A 92 1.36 12.67 -1.22
CA TRP A 92 1.67 11.64 -0.22
C TRP A 92 3.03 11.89 0.45
N LYS A 93 4.09 12.13 -0.34
CA LYS A 93 5.42 12.48 0.17
C LYS A 93 5.43 13.72 1.07
N LYS A 94 4.57 14.71 0.80
CA LYS A 94 4.45 15.90 1.66
C LYS A 94 3.85 15.55 3.02
N GLU A 95 2.82 14.69 3.06
CA GLU A 95 2.21 14.25 4.32
C GLU A 95 3.18 13.39 5.14
N VAL A 96 3.89 12.45 4.51
CA VAL A 96 4.95 11.67 5.18
C VAL A 96 6.02 12.58 5.79
N LYS A 97 6.49 13.59 5.06
CA LYS A 97 7.46 14.57 5.58
C LYS A 97 6.92 15.34 6.78
N LYS A 98 5.62 15.65 6.84
CA LYS A 98 5.00 16.28 8.02
C LYS A 98 5.01 15.32 9.21
N ILE A 99 4.66 14.05 9.01
CA ILE A 99 4.67 13.01 10.05
C ILE A 99 6.09 12.83 10.58
N LEU A 100 7.09 12.68 9.71
CA LEU A 100 8.50 12.57 10.12
C LEU A 100 8.98 13.80 10.90
N LYS A 101 8.56 15.00 10.46
CA LYS A 101 8.86 16.24 11.19
C LYS A 101 8.20 16.25 12.58
N GLN A 102 6.96 15.79 12.69
CA GLN A 102 6.24 15.67 13.95
C GLN A 102 6.96 14.69 14.88
N ILE A 103 7.28 13.48 14.40
CA ILE A 103 8.06 12.47 15.15
C ILE A 103 9.36 13.06 15.67
N ARG A 104 10.13 13.77 14.83
CA ARG A 104 11.39 14.43 15.23
C ARG A 104 11.18 15.48 16.32
N LEU A 105 10.04 16.17 16.33
CA LEU A 105 9.73 17.22 17.31
C LEU A 105 9.16 16.66 18.62
N THR A 106 8.38 15.59 18.57
CA THR A 106 7.69 15.01 19.73
C THR A 106 8.43 13.82 20.32
N GLY A 107 9.53 13.37 19.72
CA GLY A 107 10.27 12.18 20.16
C GLY A 107 9.61 10.85 19.78
N GLY A 108 8.62 10.87 18.88
CA GLY A 108 8.04 9.64 18.32
C GLY A 108 7.12 8.83 19.25
N THR A 109 6.62 9.42 20.33
CA THR A 109 5.68 8.71 21.20
C THR A 109 4.36 8.44 20.46
N VAL A 110 4.07 7.17 20.18
CA VAL A 110 2.73 6.73 19.83
C VAL A 110 1.83 7.04 21.03
N GLN A 111 0.74 7.79 20.82
CA GLN A 111 -0.26 7.94 21.88
C GLN A 111 -0.76 6.53 22.22
N THR A 112 -0.48 6.08 23.44
CA THR A 112 -0.75 4.72 23.95
C THR A 112 -2.22 4.30 23.73
N ASP A 113 -3.10 5.30 23.63
CA ASP A 113 -4.53 5.19 23.42
C ASP A 113 -4.89 4.58 22.04
N ARG A 114 -4.03 4.76 21.02
CA ARG A 114 -4.33 4.39 19.63
C ARG A 114 -4.02 2.92 19.32
N GLU A 115 -3.02 2.34 19.98
CA GLU A 115 -2.75 0.89 19.93
C GLU A 115 -3.90 0.10 20.59
N ALA A 116 -4.42 0.60 21.71
CA ALA A 116 -5.54 -0.03 22.41
C ALA A 116 -6.89 0.10 21.67
N GLU A 117 -7.01 1.05 20.74
CA GLU A 117 -8.20 1.23 19.90
C GLU A 117 -8.17 0.31 18.67
N LEU A 118 -7.00 0.15 18.04
CA LEU A 118 -6.79 -0.82 16.96
C LEU A 118 -7.01 -2.26 17.42
N HIS A 119 -6.54 -2.62 18.62
CA HIS A 119 -6.77 -3.94 19.23
C HIS A 119 -8.23 -4.21 19.64
N ARG A 120 -9.07 -3.17 19.76
CA ARG A 120 -10.50 -3.32 20.09
C ARG A 120 -11.39 -3.41 18.84
N LEU A 121 -10.86 -3.04 17.68
CA LEU A 121 -11.57 -3.01 16.41
C LEU A 121 -11.23 -4.22 15.51
N LEU A 122 -10.34 -5.11 15.98
CA LEU A 122 -9.99 -6.40 15.39
C LEU A 122 -10.42 -7.53 16.34
#